data_AF-A0AA39J9P4-F1
#
_entry.id   AF-A0AA39J9P4-F1
#
_cell.length_a   1.000
_cell.length_b   1.000
_cell.length_c   1.000
_cell.angle_alpha   90.00
_cell.angle_beta   90.00
_cell.angle_gamma   90.00
#
_symmetry.space_group_name_H-M   'P 1'
#
loop_
_entity.id
_entity.type
_entity.pdbx_description
1 polymer ?
#
loop_
_entity_poly.entity_id
_entity_poly.type
_entity_poly.pdbx_seq_one_letter_code
_entity_poly.pdbx_strand_id
1 'polypeptide(L)'
;PTPISHAWVDEKDRVDVRTPINGKEWPVPIPKDVDLNLIRIEMLNLGAEYAWLDVLCLRQKEEGGPREDLRVEEWRLDVPTIGGVFKTDIHKYKKVVIYLSGLGRPLKLKDGDLDSNRCWFRRAWTLQEVGESIGCIIAGDMPDGPMHAQWIDGGNYETALLTRFHEELNSVERWPGQIFAVLADMQKRVSTNPVDRVAGLAFPLRARTIPAYYESETLEDAWTALVDAMDPWMRAHILFVYPGVGLGCKKWRPTWDQVMMEPLPKDDDHLRTDVWRDNETDEDWFDGPCIEKGHVQGFDAGSAEGRDRCGELVVQTADGIAHTFKIRVTHRFPIPEDTYTLIGNTWSYQWAIGRRLPDQRFEKMSIIVMDLTYEERWKLDNLTGRSRNILI
;
A
#
# COMPACT_ATOMS: atom_id res chain seq x y z
N PRO A 1 5.67 -21.31 11.80
CA PRO A 1 6.50 -21.61 10.62
C PRO A 1 7.32 -20.37 10.22
N THR A 2 8.52 -20.57 9.69
CA THR A 2 9.35 -19.59 9.02
C THR A 2 8.85 -19.44 7.58
N PRO A 3 8.32 -18.27 7.19
CA PRO A 3 7.82 -18.06 5.84
C PRO A 3 8.97 -17.93 4.83
N ILE A 4 8.78 -18.55 3.67
CA ILE A 4 9.66 -18.43 2.51
C ILE A 4 8.93 -17.65 1.43
N SER A 5 9.53 -16.56 0.97
CA SER A 5 9.13 -15.83 -0.23
C SER A 5 10.15 -16.06 -1.33
N HIS A 6 9.73 -16.03 -2.59
CA HIS A 6 10.66 -16.27 -3.69
C HIS A 6 10.24 -15.60 -4.99
N ALA A 7 11.24 -15.28 -5.82
CA ALA A 7 11.00 -14.97 -7.22
C ALA A 7 10.52 -16.23 -7.95
N TRP A 8 9.81 -16.01 -9.04
CA TRP A 8 9.45 -17.08 -9.94
C TRP A 8 10.48 -17.17 -11.06
N VAL A 9 10.77 -18.37 -11.57
CA VAL A 9 11.66 -18.54 -12.75
C VAL A 9 10.81 -18.66 -14.03
N ASP A 10 11.38 -18.64 -15.22
CA ASP A 10 10.58 -18.85 -16.44
C ASP A 10 9.95 -20.24 -16.49
N GLU A 11 8.80 -20.37 -17.12
CA GLU A 11 8.06 -21.64 -17.24
C GLU A 11 8.91 -22.75 -17.88
N LYS A 12 9.71 -22.40 -18.89
CA LYS A 12 10.70 -23.29 -19.52
C LYS A 12 11.77 -23.80 -18.55
N ASP A 13 12.01 -23.10 -17.44
CA ASP A 13 13.01 -23.40 -16.43
C ASP A 13 12.38 -24.02 -15.16
N ARG A 14 11.07 -24.29 -15.19
CA ARG A 14 10.32 -24.99 -14.13
C ARG A 14 10.05 -26.44 -14.48
N VAL A 15 9.84 -27.24 -13.45
CA VAL A 15 9.31 -28.58 -13.52
C VAL A 15 8.22 -28.74 -12.47
N ASP A 16 7.15 -29.40 -12.86
CA ASP A 16 6.05 -29.75 -11.99
C ASP A 16 6.33 -31.08 -11.30
N VAL A 17 6.53 -31.04 -9.98
CA VAL A 17 6.87 -32.22 -9.18
C VAL A 17 5.69 -32.65 -8.31
N ARG A 18 5.38 -33.95 -8.30
CA ARG A 18 4.39 -34.53 -7.39
C ARG A 18 5.07 -34.85 -6.07
N THR A 19 4.72 -34.10 -5.02
CA THR A 19 5.35 -34.24 -3.70
C THR A 19 4.49 -35.05 -2.75
N PRO A 20 5.07 -35.80 -1.80
CA PRO A 20 4.29 -36.37 -0.70
C PRO A 20 3.82 -35.31 0.32
N ILE A 21 4.37 -34.09 0.29
CA ILE A 21 4.09 -33.02 1.26
C ILE A 21 2.63 -32.57 1.16
N ASN A 22 2.14 -32.37 -0.06
CA ASN A 22 0.74 -32.03 -0.36
C ASN A 22 -0.09 -33.27 -0.71
N GLY A 23 0.28 -34.46 -0.22
CA GLY A 23 -0.44 -35.70 -0.50
C GLY A 23 -0.47 -36.12 -1.98
N LYS A 24 0.42 -35.55 -2.82
CA LYS A 24 0.42 -35.67 -4.29
C LYS A 24 -0.85 -35.15 -4.96
N GLU A 25 -1.64 -34.31 -4.28
CA GLU A 25 -2.92 -33.83 -4.78
C GLU A 25 -2.79 -32.92 -6.00
N TRP A 26 -1.80 -32.02 -6.02
CA TRP A 26 -1.48 -31.15 -7.16
C TRP A 26 0.03 -31.14 -7.46
N PRO A 27 0.45 -30.84 -8.70
CA PRO A 27 1.85 -30.63 -9.02
C PRO A 27 2.38 -29.35 -8.38
N VAL A 28 3.63 -29.38 -7.92
CA VAL A 28 4.33 -28.24 -7.34
C VAL A 28 5.34 -27.72 -8.37
N PRO A 29 5.20 -26.50 -8.87
CA PRO A 29 6.13 -25.91 -9.81
C PRO A 29 7.40 -25.44 -9.08
N ILE A 30 8.55 -26.05 -9.38
CA ILE A 30 9.86 -25.65 -8.84
C ILE A 30 10.88 -25.46 -9.96
N PRO A 31 11.98 -24.72 -9.76
CA PRO A 31 13.05 -24.64 -10.75
C PRO A 31 13.66 -26.02 -11.06
N LYS A 32 13.97 -26.29 -12.33
CA LYS A 32 14.52 -27.58 -12.82
C LYS A 32 15.83 -28.01 -12.17
N ASP A 33 16.61 -27.04 -11.72
CA ASP A 33 17.94 -27.17 -11.15
C ASP A 33 17.95 -27.18 -9.62
N VAL A 34 16.78 -27.30 -8.98
CA VAL A 34 16.61 -27.21 -7.52
C VAL A 34 16.03 -28.51 -6.94
N ASP A 35 16.53 -28.89 -5.77
CA ASP A 35 15.97 -29.94 -4.93
C ASP A 35 15.40 -29.33 -3.63
N LEU A 36 14.13 -29.65 -3.32
CA LEU A 36 13.46 -29.22 -2.09
C LEU A 36 14.23 -29.63 -0.82
N ASN A 37 15.04 -30.70 -0.86
CA ASN A 37 15.89 -31.10 0.26
C ASN A 37 16.97 -30.06 0.56
N LEU A 38 17.51 -29.36 -0.45
CA LEU A 38 18.51 -28.32 -0.25
C LEU A 38 17.89 -27.10 0.46
N ILE A 39 16.68 -26.72 0.05
CA ILE A 39 15.90 -25.67 0.74
C ILE A 39 15.65 -26.08 2.18
N ARG A 40 15.25 -27.33 2.43
CA ARG A 40 15.06 -27.86 3.78
C ARG A 40 16.35 -27.76 4.61
N ILE A 41 17.50 -28.14 4.06
CA ILE A 41 18.79 -28.05 4.76
C ILE A 41 19.12 -26.59 5.10
N GLU A 42 18.92 -25.67 4.15
CA GLU A 42 19.12 -24.24 4.39
C GLU A 42 18.21 -23.72 5.50
N MET A 43 16.93 -24.09 5.49
CA MET A 43 15.98 -23.71 6.55
C MET A 43 16.38 -24.29 7.92
N LEU A 44 16.85 -25.54 7.97
CA LEU A 44 17.34 -26.16 9.20
C LEU A 44 18.58 -25.44 9.75
N ASN A 45 19.50 -25.02 8.87
CA ASN A 45 20.68 -24.24 9.26
C ASN A 45 20.31 -22.85 9.81
N LEU A 46 19.19 -22.26 9.35
CA LEU A 46 18.61 -21.03 9.90
C LEU A 46 17.81 -21.26 11.20
N GLY A 47 17.74 -22.50 11.70
CA GLY A 47 17.03 -22.87 12.92
C GLY A 47 15.52 -23.02 12.76
N ALA A 48 15.01 -23.13 11.53
CA ALA A 48 13.58 -23.32 11.30
C ALA A 48 13.16 -24.77 11.59
N GLU A 49 12.22 -24.96 12.51
CA GLU A 49 11.57 -26.25 12.75
C GLU A 49 10.44 -26.54 11.76
N TYR A 50 9.72 -25.48 11.37
CA TYR A 50 8.63 -25.52 10.41
C TYR A 50 8.83 -24.40 9.40
N ALA A 51 8.72 -24.68 8.11
CA ALA A 51 8.70 -23.66 7.07
C ALA A 51 7.30 -23.57 6.44
N TRP A 52 6.96 -22.39 5.94
CA TRP A 52 5.78 -22.19 5.11
C TRP A 52 6.27 -21.77 3.71
N LEU A 53 5.73 -22.40 2.68
CA LEU A 53 6.10 -22.17 1.28
C LEU A 53 4.84 -22.23 0.41
N ASP A 54 4.50 -21.12 -0.23
CA ASP A 54 3.27 -20.91 -1.00
C ASP A 54 3.02 -22.00 -2.05
N VAL A 55 4.01 -22.36 -2.86
CA VAL A 55 3.86 -23.37 -3.93
C VAL A 55 3.53 -24.77 -3.40
N LEU A 56 3.86 -25.05 -2.14
CA LEU A 56 3.52 -26.31 -1.45
C LEU A 56 2.18 -26.22 -0.71
N CYS A 57 1.84 -25.04 -0.19
CA CYS A 57 0.69 -24.83 0.69
C CYS A 57 -0.57 -24.41 -0.07
N LEU A 58 -0.43 -23.80 -1.24
CA LEU A 58 -1.54 -23.41 -2.09
C LEU A 58 -1.66 -24.33 -3.29
N ARG A 59 -2.90 -24.75 -3.58
CA ARG A 59 -3.23 -25.47 -4.80
C ARG A 59 -2.88 -24.62 -6.01
N GLN A 60 -1.95 -25.09 -6.82
CA GLN A 60 -1.55 -24.41 -8.05
C GLN A 60 -2.53 -24.77 -9.17
N LYS A 61 -2.70 -23.83 -10.12
CA LYS A 61 -3.55 -24.07 -11.28
C LYS A 61 -2.97 -25.18 -12.14
N GLU A 62 -3.77 -26.20 -12.43
CA GLU A 62 -3.45 -27.28 -13.39
C GLU A 62 -4.52 -27.22 -14.50
N GLU A 63 -4.15 -26.86 -15.73
CA GLU A 63 -5.13 -26.75 -16.83
C GLU A 63 -5.81 -28.10 -17.10
N GLY A 64 -7.14 -28.13 -16.98
CA GLY A 64 -7.91 -29.38 -17.06
C GLY A 64 -7.65 -30.35 -15.90
N GLY A 65 -6.99 -29.87 -14.83
CA GLY A 65 -6.68 -30.63 -13.64
C GLY A 65 -7.93 -31.06 -12.87
N PRO A 66 -7.84 -32.15 -12.10
CA PRO A 66 -8.93 -32.55 -11.24
C PRO A 66 -9.14 -31.52 -10.12
N ARG A 67 -10.40 -31.26 -9.76
CA ARG A 67 -10.78 -30.43 -8.61
C ARG A 67 -10.40 -28.94 -8.71
N GLU A 68 -10.36 -28.39 -9.92
CA GLU A 68 -10.19 -26.94 -10.12
C GLU A 68 -11.34 -26.12 -9.50
N ASP A 69 -12.53 -26.71 -9.32
CA ASP A 69 -13.63 -26.13 -8.54
C ASP A 69 -13.25 -25.93 -7.07
N LEU A 70 -12.55 -26.89 -6.45
CA LEU A 70 -12.03 -26.72 -5.09
C LEU A 70 -10.95 -25.65 -5.03
N ARG A 71 -10.09 -25.52 -6.06
CA ARG A 71 -9.08 -24.46 -6.11
C ARG A 71 -9.73 -23.08 -6.01
N VAL A 72 -10.82 -22.86 -6.76
CA VAL A 72 -11.54 -21.58 -6.74
C VAL A 72 -12.08 -21.26 -5.34
N GLU A 73 -12.69 -22.25 -4.67
CA GLU A 73 -13.19 -22.06 -3.30
C GLU A 73 -12.08 -21.90 -2.25
N GLU A 74 -10.97 -22.64 -2.37
CA GLU A 74 -9.78 -22.49 -1.52
C GLU A 74 -9.17 -21.09 -1.70
N TRP A 75 -8.93 -20.68 -2.96
CA TRP A 75 -8.30 -19.40 -3.29
C TRP A 75 -9.12 -18.21 -2.85
N ARG A 76 -10.46 -18.32 -2.85
CA ARG A 76 -11.34 -17.29 -2.33
C ARG A 76 -10.97 -16.84 -0.90
N LEU A 77 -10.47 -17.75 -0.08
CA LEU A 77 -10.01 -17.49 1.29
C LEU A 77 -8.48 -17.38 1.39
N ASP A 78 -7.75 -18.30 0.77
CA ASP A 78 -6.32 -18.45 0.99
C ASP A 78 -5.52 -17.31 0.35
N VAL A 79 -5.87 -16.90 -0.87
CA VAL A 79 -5.16 -15.84 -1.59
C VAL A 79 -5.14 -14.54 -0.78
N PRO A 80 -6.28 -14.01 -0.28
CA PRO A 80 -6.26 -12.74 0.43
C PRO A 80 -5.81 -12.86 1.89
N THR A 81 -5.66 -14.07 2.46
CA THR A 81 -5.27 -14.28 3.88
C THR A 81 -3.80 -14.64 4.09
N ILE A 82 -3.09 -15.01 3.03
CA ILE A 82 -1.71 -15.50 3.07
C ILE A 82 -0.68 -14.54 3.65
N GLY A 83 -0.85 -13.23 3.45
CA GLY A 83 0.05 -12.21 4.02
C GLY A 83 0.10 -12.28 5.55
N GLY A 84 -0.91 -12.87 6.19
CA GLY A 84 -0.93 -13.13 7.64
C GLY A 84 0.17 -14.09 8.10
N VAL A 85 0.66 -14.96 7.22
CA VAL A 85 1.81 -15.85 7.52
C VAL A 85 3.11 -15.04 7.59
N PHE A 86 3.23 -14.02 6.75
CA PHE A 86 4.38 -13.13 6.65
C PHE A 86 4.34 -11.98 7.67
N LYS A 87 3.18 -11.74 8.30
CA LYS A 87 3.04 -10.74 9.35
C LYS A 87 3.84 -11.14 10.59
N THR A 88 4.89 -10.37 10.86
CA THR A 88 5.70 -10.50 12.07
C THR A 88 4.94 -9.88 13.24
N ASP A 89 4.61 -10.69 14.25
CA ASP A 89 4.12 -10.19 15.53
C ASP A 89 5.29 -9.49 16.23
N ILE A 90 5.10 -8.29 16.78
CA ILE A 90 6.13 -7.52 17.50
C ILE A 90 6.78 -8.32 18.65
N HIS A 91 6.12 -9.37 19.13
CA HIS A 91 6.62 -10.27 20.17
C HIS A 91 7.31 -11.53 19.64
N LYS A 92 7.31 -11.78 18.32
CA LYS A 92 7.93 -12.93 17.68
C LYS A 92 8.80 -12.42 16.54
N TYR A 93 10.12 -12.40 16.75
CA TYR A 93 11.15 -12.13 15.73
C TYR A 93 11.15 -13.19 14.61
N LYS A 94 10.05 -13.34 13.89
CA LYS A 94 9.94 -14.22 12.73
C LYS A 94 10.65 -13.52 11.57
N LYS A 95 11.62 -14.24 11.01
CA LYS A 95 12.36 -13.81 9.83
C LYS A 95 11.69 -14.38 8.59
N VAL A 96 11.49 -13.55 7.58
CA VAL A 96 11.09 -14.03 6.26
C VAL A 96 12.35 -14.40 5.50
N VAL A 97 12.37 -15.59 4.89
CA VAL A 97 13.48 -16.02 4.06
C VAL A 97 13.13 -15.76 2.59
N ILE A 98 13.97 -15.03 1.87
CA ILE A 98 13.66 -14.52 0.53
C ILE A 98 14.66 -15.03 -0.50
N TYR A 99 14.20 -15.78 -1.49
CA TYR A 99 15.00 -16.18 -2.66
C TYR A 99 14.75 -15.22 -3.83
N LEU A 100 15.64 -14.22 -4.03
CA LEU A 100 15.44 -13.20 -5.07
C LEU A 100 15.68 -13.70 -6.51
N SER A 101 16.48 -14.76 -6.71
CA SER A 101 16.81 -15.33 -8.04
C SER A 101 15.98 -16.56 -8.42
N GLY A 102 15.00 -16.92 -7.59
CA GLY A 102 14.16 -18.12 -7.75
C GLY A 102 14.30 -19.07 -6.57
N LEU A 103 13.19 -19.72 -6.20
CA LEU A 103 13.12 -20.65 -5.06
C LEU A 103 14.30 -21.65 -5.04
N GLY A 104 15.10 -21.64 -3.97
CA GLY A 104 16.22 -22.56 -3.78
C GLY A 104 17.45 -22.32 -4.66
N ARG A 105 17.47 -21.25 -5.46
CA ARG A 105 18.62 -20.88 -6.29
C ARG A 105 19.57 -19.95 -5.54
N PRO A 106 20.89 -20.04 -5.79
CA PRO A 106 21.83 -19.03 -5.34
C PRO A 106 21.46 -17.64 -5.86
N LEU A 107 21.68 -16.62 -5.05
CA LEU A 107 21.49 -15.23 -5.40
C LEU A 107 22.53 -14.83 -6.45
N LYS A 108 22.04 -14.61 -7.67
CA LYS A 108 22.83 -14.16 -8.81
C LYS A 108 22.11 -13.02 -9.49
N LEU A 109 22.88 -12.04 -9.94
CA LEU A 109 22.39 -10.85 -10.60
C LEU A 109 22.95 -10.79 -12.02
N LYS A 110 22.07 -10.82 -13.02
CA LYS A 110 22.38 -10.67 -14.44
C LYS A 110 21.69 -9.44 -15.00
N ASP A 111 22.23 -8.91 -16.10
CA ASP A 111 21.61 -7.81 -16.82
C ASP A 111 20.17 -8.16 -17.22
N GLY A 112 19.24 -7.25 -16.90
CA GLY A 112 17.81 -7.42 -17.15
C GLY A 112 17.04 -8.19 -16.08
N ASP A 113 17.69 -8.81 -15.08
CA ASP A 113 16.98 -9.56 -14.02
C ASP A 113 16.04 -8.65 -13.22
N LEU A 114 16.48 -7.42 -12.89
CA LEU A 114 15.65 -6.43 -12.16
C LEU A 114 14.47 -5.91 -12.99
N ASP A 115 14.58 -5.98 -14.33
CA ASP A 115 13.53 -5.55 -15.25
C ASP A 115 12.58 -6.68 -15.63
N SER A 116 12.85 -7.92 -15.21
CA SER A 116 11.96 -9.04 -15.49
C SER A 116 10.65 -8.93 -14.70
N ASN A 117 9.52 -9.22 -15.34
CA ASN A 117 8.22 -9.40 -14.66
C ASN A 117 8.21 -10.56 -13.64
N ARG A 118 9.27 -11.38 -13.63
CA ARG A 118 9.48 -12.47 -12.69
C ARG A 118 10.37 -12.08 -11.50
N CYS A 119 11.04 -10.92 -11.59
CA CYS A 119 11.83 -10.36 -10.51
C CYS A 119 10.98 -10.24 -9.24
N TRP A 120 11.59 -10.58 -8.10
CA TRP A 120 10.91 -10.51 -6.81
C TRP A 120 10.34 -9.12 -6.51
N PHE A 121 11.11 -8.05 -6.78
CA PHE A 121 10.70 -6.66 -6.54
C PHE A 121 9.52 -6.23 -7.41
N ARG A 122 9.33 -6.87 -8.57
CA ARG A 122 8.30 -6.50 -9.56
C ARG A 122 7.00 -7.28 -9.41
N ARG A 123 6.93 -8.32 -8.59
CA ARG A 123 5.68 -9.08 -8.44
C ARG A 123 4.75 -8.41 -7.44
N ALA A 124 3.47 -8.27 -7.80
CA ALA A 124 2.45 -7.71 -6.91
C ALA A 124 2.34 -8.51 -5.61
N TRP A 125 2.39 -9.84 -5.75
CA TRP A 125 2.24 -10.78 -4.66
C TRP A 125 3.29 -10.66 -3.56
N THR A 126 4.55 -10.42 -3.93
CA THR A 126 5.65 -10.33 -2.96
C THR A 126 5.57 -9.07 -2.10
N LEU A 127 4.70 -8.10 -2.43
CA LEU A 127 4.48 -6.87 -1.67
C LEU A 127 4.02 -7.15 -0.23
N GLN A 128 3.21 -8.20 -0.05
CA GLN A 128 2.73 -8.64 1.27
C GLN A 128 3.68 -9.65 1.96
N GLU A 129 4.75 -10.08 1.29
CA GLU A 129 5.65 -11.14 1.75
C GLU A 129 6.97 -10.60 2.34
N VAL A 130 6.99 -9.33 2.73
CA VAL A 130 8.18 -8.62 3.23
C VAL A 130 8.27 -8.66 4.77
N GLY A 131 7.14 -8.91 5.45
CA GLY A 131 7.01 -8.69 6.90
C GLY A 131 6.95 -7.19 7.27
N GLU A 132 6.62 -6.90 8.52
CA GLU A 132 6.33 -5.52 8.97
C GLU A 132 7.55 -4.77 9.53
N SER A 133 8.66 -5.43 9.88
CA SER A 133 9.85 -4.74 10.40
C SER A 133 11.06 -5.68 10.59
N ILE A 134 12.18 -5.40 9.91
CA ILE A 134 13.56 -5.65 10.38
C ILE A 134 14.03 -7.13 10.36
N GLY A 135 13.32 -8.04 9.69
CA GLY A 135 13.56 -9.49 9.83
C GLY A 135 13.99 -10.28 8.59
N CYS A 136 14.12 -9.69 7.41
CA CYS A 136 14.34 -10.50 6.19
C CYS A 136 15.74 -11.13 6.14
N ILE A 137 15.81 -12.39 5.73
CA ILE A 137 17.05 -13.08 5.35
C ILE A 137 17.01 -13.29 3.86
N ILE A 138 18.03 -12.79 3.15
CA ILE A 138 18.21 -13.12 1.73
C ILE A 138 18.86 -14.50 1.64
N ALA A 139 18.15 -15.45 1.03
CA ALA A 139 18.59 -16.83 0.88
C ALA A 139 19.36 -17.04 -0.42
N GLY A 140 20.11 -18.15 -0.46
CA GLY A 140 21.05 -18.41 -1.54
C GLY A 140 22.21 -17.42 -1.59
N ASP A 141 22.44 -16.65 -0.52
CA ASP A 141 23.59 -15.75 -0.43
C ASP A 141 24.90 -16.53 -0.41
N MET A 142 25.86 -16.09 -1.21
CA MET A 142 27.14 -16.76 -1.44
C MET A 142 28.26 -15.75 -1.14
N PRO A 143 29.44 -16.16 -0.65
CA PRO A 143 30.52 -15.23 -0.27
C PRO A 143 30.97 -14.24 -1.35
N ASP A 144 30.79 -14.59 -2.63
CA ASP A 144 31.08 -13.77 -3.82
C ASP A 144 29.82 -13.15 -4.45
N GLY A 145 28.70 -13.22 -3.75
CA GLY A 145 27.38 -12.75 -4.18
C GLY A 145 27.16 -11.24 -4.00
N PRO A 146 26.05 -10.71 -4.54
CA PRO A 146 25.80 -9.27 -4.58
C PRO A 146 25.58 -8.63 -3.19
N MET A 147 25.27 -9.43 -2.16
CA MET A 147 25.15 -8.94 -0.78
C MET A 147 26.49 -8.52 -0.17
N HIS A 148 27.61 -9.07 -0.66
CA HIS A 148 28.96 -8.77 -0.16
C HIS A 148 29.73 -7.78 -1.04
N ALA A 149 29.06 -7.17 -2.03
CA ALA A 149 29.67 -6.16 -2.87
C ALA A 149 30.14 -4.95 -2.04
N GLN A 150 31.38 -4.52 -2.26
CA GLN A 150 31.97 -3.39 -1.54
C GLN A 150 31.50 -2.06 -2.13
N TRP A 151 31.41 -1.06 -1.26
CA TRP A 151 31.11 0.30 -1.65
C TRP A 151 32.34 0.92 -2.31
N ILE A 152 32.11 1.70 -3.36
CA ILE A 152 33.12 2.61 -3.93
C ILE A 152 32.98 4.01 -3.33
N ASP A 153 34.05 4.80 -3.44
CA ASP A 153 34.05 6.19 -2.97
C ASP A 153 32.88 6.96 -3.59
N GLY A 154 32.04 7.57 -2.73
CA GLY A 154 30.82 8.27 -3.13
C GLY A 154 29.51 7.53 -2.85
N GLY A 155 29.55 6.36 -2.21
CA GLY A 155 28.34 5.65 -1.73
C GLY A 155 27.65 4.78 -2.79
N ASN A 156 28.33 4.49 -3.89
CA ASN A 156 27.84 3.62 -4.97
C ASN A 156 28.50 2.24 -4.91
N TYR A 157 28.09 1.35 -5.82
CA TYR A 157 28.73 0.05 -6.04
C TYR A 157 29.49 0.04 -7.38
N GLU A 158 30.31 -0.99 -7.59
CA GLU A 158 31.15 -1.16 -8.79
C GLU A 158 30.35 -1.07 -10.10
N THR A 159 29.11 -1.55 -10.10
CA THR A 159 28.24 -1.54 -11.27
C THR A 159 26.93 -0.83 -10.99
N ALA A 160 26.36 -0.18 -12.00
CA ALA A 160 25.04 0.44 -11.91
C ALA A 160 23.94 -0.58 -11.54
N LEU A 161 24.10 -1.84 -11.98
CA LEU A 161 23.20 -2.94 -11.65
C LEU A 161 23.24 -3.28 -10.14
N LEU A 162 24.42 -3.31 -9.53
CA LEU A 162 24.57 -3.51 -8.08
C LEU A 162 24.00 -2.32 -7.30
N THR A 163 24.26 -1.09 -7.73
CA THR A 163 23.68 0.10 -7.10
C THR A 163 22.16 0.02 -7.10
N ARG A 164 21.55 -0.24 -8.26
CA ARG A 164 20.09 -0.40 -8.37
C ARG A 164 19.56 -1.56 -7.53
N PHE A 165 20.28 -2.69 -7.46
CA PHE A 165 19.88 -3.82 -6.62
C PHE A 165 19.79 -3.44 -5.14
N HIS A 166 20.80 -2.74 -4.61
CA HIS A 166 20.80 -2.29 -3.22
C HIS A 166 19.79 -1.17 -2.96
N GLU A 167 19.53 -0.29 -3.93
CA GLU A 167 18.43 0.68 -3.86
C GLU A 167 17.06 0.00 -3.76
N GLU A 168 16.77 -0.98 -4.63
CA GLU A 168 15.53 -1.75 -4.59
C GLU A 168 15.41 -2.53 -3.26
N LEU A 169 16.51 -3.16 -2.81
CA LEU A 169 16.53 -3.89 -1.54
C LEU A 169 16.27 -2.98 -0.33
N ASN A 170 16.83 -1.77 -0.30
CA ASN A 170 16.58 -0.80 0.77
C ASN A 170 15.16 -0.23 0.70
N SER A 171 14.56 -0.12 -0.49
CA SER A 171 13.17 0.36 -0.65
C SER A 171 12.13 -0.61 -0.08
N VAL A 172 12.52 -1.86 0.16
CA VAL A 172 11.66 -2.90 0.74
C VAL A 172 11.46 -2.69 2.25
N GLU A 173 12.36 -1.98 2.94
CA GLU A 173 12.16 -1.63 4.34
C GLU A 173 11.02 -0.64 4.51
N ARG A 174 9.97 -1.02 5.24
CA ARG A 174 8.76 -0.21 5.42
C ARG A 174 8.57 0.26 6.84
N TRP A 175 8.07 1.49 6.94
CA TRP A 175 7.47 1.96 8.17
C TRP A 175 5.99 1.57 8.21
N PRO A 176 5.50 1.01 9.33
CA PRO A 176 4.11 0.64 9.44
C PRO A 176 3.22 1.89 9.31
N GLY A 177 2.28 1.90 8.37
CA GLY A 177 1.32 3.00 8.21
C GLY A 177 1.42 3.87 6.97
N GLN A 178 2.37 3.58 6.07
CA GLN A 178 2.59 4.38 4.87
C GLN A 178 1.74 3.86 3.69
N ILE A 179 0.48 4.29 3.61
CA ILE A 179 -0.45 3.86 2.56
C ILE A 179 0.06 4.26 1.17
N PHE A 180 0.50 5.50 0.96
CA PHE A 180 0.88 5.94 -0.38
C PHE A 180 2.21 5.36 -0.82
N ALA A 181 3.16 5.13 0.09
CA ALA A 181 4.38 4.37 -0.22
C ALA A 181 4.05 2.94 -0.69
N VAL A 182 3.14 2.25 0.01
CA VAL A 182 2.68 0.90 -0.36
C VAL A 182 1.99 0.89 -1.72
N LEU A 183 1.12 1.88 -1.98
CA LEU A 183 0.43 2.01 -3.25
C LEU A 183 1.41 2.35 -4.40
N ALA A 184 2.40 3.22 -4.16
CA ALA A 184 3.45 3.55 -5.12
C ALA A 184 4.35 2.35 -5.46
N ASP A 185 4.60 1.47 -4.50
CA ASP A 185 5.26 0.19 -4.77
C ASP A 185 4.38 -0.72 -5.63
N MET A 186 3.07 -0.78 -5.34
CA MET A 186 2.14 -1.56 -6.14
C MET A 186 2.06 -1.04 -7.58
N GLN A 187 2.19 0.27 -7.83
CA GLN A 187 2.25 0.86 -9.18
C GLN A 187 3.35 0.25 -10.06
N LYS A 188 4.51 -0.05 -9.48
CA LYS A 188 5.68 -0.63 -10.18
C LYS A 188 5.55 -2.14 -10.42
N ARG A 189 4.57 -2.78 -9.78
CA ARG A 189 4.42 -4.23 -9.74
C ARG A 189 3.44 -4.77 -10.78
N VAL A 190 3.69 -6.01 -11.20
CA VAL A 190 2.92 -6.78 -12.16
C VAL A 190 2.35 -8.03 -11.50
N SER A 191 1.23 -8.51 -12.03
CA SER A 191 0.55 -9.74 -11.59
C SER A 191 0.11 -10.56 -12.79
N THR A 192 -0.27 -11.82 -12.55
CA THR A 192 -0.84 -12.68 -13.61
C THR A 192 -2.34 -12.40 -13.73
N ASN A 193 -3.07 -12.41 -12.62
CA ASN A 193 -4.41 -11.85 -12.58
C ASN A 193 -4.34 -10.40 -12.06
N PRO A 194 -4.93 -9.42 -12.75
CA PRO A 194 -4.96 -8.05 -12.26
C PRO A 194 -5.49 -7.91 -10.82
N VAL A 195 -6.49 -8.70 -10.42
CA VAL A 195 -7.11 -8.66 -9.08
C VAL A 195 -6.10 -8.99 -7.97
N ASP A 196 -5.04 -9.77 -8.27
CA ASP A 196 -3.97 -10.07 -7.31
C ASP A 196 -3.28 -8.82 -6.78
N ARG A 197 -3.27 -7.73 -7.56
CA ARG A 197 -2.70 -6.44 -7.12
C ARG A 197 -3.51 -5.84 -5.98
N VAL A 198 -4.83 -5.98 -6.01
CA VAL A 198 -5.71 -5.51 -4.95
C VAL A 198 -5.66 -6.47 -3.76
N ALA A 199 -5.76 -7.77 -4.00
CA ALA A 199 -5.70 -8.77 -2.93
C ALA A 199 -4.37 -8.70 -2.15
N GLY A 200 -3.25 -8.50 -2.85
CA GLY A 200 -1.93 -8.35 -2.24
C GLY A 200 -1.75 -7.07 -1.38
N LEU A 201 -2.73 -6.16 -1.38
CA LEU A 201 -2.73 -4.96 -0.53
C LEU A 201 -3.48 -5.15 0.79
N ALA A 202 -4.22 -6.25 0.98
CA ALA A 202 -5.05 -6.47 2.18
C ALA A 202 -4.26 -6.32 3.49
N PHE A 203 -3.11 -6.99 3.60
CA PHE A 203 -2.24 -6.87 4.78
C PHE A 203 -1.45 -5.57 4.83
N PRO A 204 -0.76 -5.13 3.74
CA PRO A 204 -0.05 -3.85 3.73
C PRO A 204 -0.92 -2.64 4.12
N LEU A 205 -2.20 -2.65 3.73
CA LEU A 205 -3.16 -1.59 4.06
C LEU A 205 -3.99 -1.88 5.31
N ARG A 206 -3.61 -2.89 6.10
CA ARG A 206 -4.22 -3.23 7.40
C ARG A 206 -5.73 -3.40 7.34
N ALA A 207 -6.23 -4.16 6.37
CA ALA A 207 -7.64 -4.52 6.32
C ALA A 207 -8.06 -5.23 7.61
N ARG A 208 -9.12 -4.74 8.27
CA ARG A 208 -9.67 -5.31 9.52
C ARG A 208 -10.44 -6.58 9.25
N THR A 209 -11.15 -6.60 8.12
CA THR A 209 -11.73 -7.79 7.51
C THR A 209 -11.05 -8.00 6.17
N ILE A 210 -10.93 -9.24 5.73
CA ILE A 210 -10.25 -9.55 4.46
C ILE A 210 -11.34 -9.84 3.42
N PRO A 211 -11.47 -9.02 2.36
CA PRO A 211 -12.42 -9.29 1.29
C PRO A 211 -12.18 -10.65 0.64
N ALA A 212 -13.25 -11.32 0.27
CA ALA A 212 -13.15 -12.58 -0.47
C ALA A 212 -12.53 -12.32 -1.86
N TYR A 213 -11.66 -13.22 -2.29
CA TYR A 213 -11.03 -13.11 -3.61
C TYR A 213 -11.86 -13.81 -4.68
N TYR A 214 -12.10 -13.13 -5.79
CA TYR A 214 -12.66 -13.76 -6.99
C TYR A 214 -11.86 -13.33 -8.21
N GLU A 215 -11.35 -14.31 -8.96
CA GLU A 215 -10.56 -14.05 -10.18
C GLU A 215 -11.32 -13.23 -11.24
N SER A 216 -12.66 -13.27 -11.20
CA SER A 216 -13.57 -12.59 -12.13
C SER A 216 -14.04 -11.21 -11.68
N GLU A 217 -13.66 -10.76 -10.48
CA GLU A 217 -14.08 -9.46 -9.95
C GLU A 217 -13.43 -8.32 -10.74
N THR A 218 -14.11 -7.18 -10.82
CA THR A 218 -13.50 -5.99 -11.39
C THR A 218 -12.48 -5.41 -10.41
N LEU A 219 -11.44 -4.75 -10.94
CA LEU A 219 -10.43 -4.13 -10.08
C LEU A 219 -11.02 -3.04 -9.17
N GLU A 220 -12.02 -2.31 -9.66
CA GLU A 220 -12.68 -1.25 -8.90
C GLU A 220 -13.55 -1.81 -7.77
N ASP A 221 -14.27 -2.92 -8.01
CA ASP A 221 -15.08 -3.57 -6.97
C ASP A 221 -14.18 -4.16 -5.88
N ALA A 222 -13.10 -4.86 -6.27
CA ALA A 222 -12.12 -5.38 -5.33
C ALA A 222 -11.46 -4.25 -4.52
N TRP A 223 -11.10 -3.13 -5.17
CA TRP A 223 -10.50 -1.97 -4.51
C TRP A 223 -11.47 -1.31 -3.55
N THR A 224 -12.73 -1.15 -3.97
CA THR A 224 -13.82 -0.65 -3.12
C THR A 224 -13.99 -1.51 -1.87
N ALA A 225 -14.08 -2.82 -2.02
CA ALA A 225 -14.20 -3.75 -0.91
C ALA A 225 -12.99 -3.68 0.04
N LEU A 226 -11.79 -3.51 -0.52
CA LEU A 226 -10.58 -3.34 0.28
C LEU A 226 -10.58 -2.02 1.07
N VAL A 227 -10.94 -0.89 0.45
CA VAL A 227 -11.02 0.40 1.14
C VAL A 227 -12.07 0.37 2.24
N ASP A 228 -13.21 -0.25 1.99
CA ASP A 228 -14.28 -0.43 2.98
C ASP A 228 -13.82 -1.22 4.21
N ALA A 229 -13.03 -2.27 3.97
CA ALA A 229 -12.50 -3.14 5.02
C ALA A 229 -11.25 -2.58 5.72
N MET A 230 -10.65 -1.53 5.17
CA MET A 230 -9.40 -0.92 5.64
C MET A 230 -9.54 -0.32 7.05
N ASP A 231 -8.44 -0.35 7.82
CA ASP A 231 -8.40 0.33 9.10
C ASP A 231 -8.81 1.82 8.96
N PRO A 232 -9.69 2.35 9.83
CA PRO A 232 -10.15 3.74 9.84
C PRO A 232 -9.02 4.77 9.75
N TRP A 233 -7.87 4.48 10.34
CA TRP A 233 -6.71 5.37 10.28
C TRP A 233 -6.14 5.45 8.86
N MET A 234 -6.02 4.32 8.15
CA MET A 234 -5.56 4.30 6.76
C MET A 234 -6.55 5.00 5.82
N ARG A 235 -7.87 4.89 6.09
CA ARG A 235 -8.88 5.66 5.35
C ARG A 235 -8.78 7.16 5.61
N ALA A 236 -8.39 7.59 6.81
CA ALA A 236 -8.13 9.00 7.07
C ALA A 236 -6.99 9.55 6.21
N HIS A 237 -5.93 8.76 5.96
CA HIS A 237 -4.87 9.17 5.03
C HIS A 237 -5.42 9.41 3.62
N ILE A 238 -6.36 8.58 3.13
CA ILE A 238 -7.03 8.81 1.85
C ILE A 238 -7.80 10.14 1.85
N LEU A 239 -8.56 10.43 2.91
CA LEU A 239 -9.34 11.66 3.00
C LEU A 239 -8.47 12.92 3.05
N PHE A 240 -7.41 12.91 3.87
CA PHE A 240 -6.66 14.13 4.22
C PHE A 240 -5.38 14.35 3.43
N VAL A 241 -4.80 13.29 2.84
CA VAL A 241 -3.49 13.36 2.17
C VAL A 241 -3.62 13.20 0.65
N TYR A 242 -4.55 12.39 0.15
CA TYR A 242 -4.78 12.29 -1.30
C TYR A 242 -5.47 13.56 -1.78
N PRO A 243 -4.88 14.34 -2.70
CA PRO A 243 -5.44 15.64 -3.04
C PRO A 243 -6.63 15.53 -4.00
N GLY A 244 -6.66 14.50 -4.85
CA GLY A 244 -7.67 14.35 -5.89
C GLY A 244 -9.08 14.06 -5.38
N VAL A 245 -10.06 14.34 -6.24
CA VAL A 245 -11.45 13.92 -6.07
C VAL A 245 -11.62 12.55 -6.71
N GLY A 246 -12.32 11.64 -6.02
CA GLY A 246 -12.68 10.33 -6.51
C GLY A 246 -13.54 10.38 -7.78
N LEU A 247 -13.18 9.59 -8.77
CA LEU A 247 -14.00 9.46 -9.99
C LEU A 247 -15.20 8.52 -9.81
N GLY A 248 -15.21 7.71 -8.75
CA GLY A 248 -16.28 6.76 -8.43
C GLY A 248 -17.52 7.41 -7.79
N CYS A 249 -18.36 6.55 -7.20
CA CYS A 249 -19.54 6.97 -6.43
C CYS A 249 -19.16 7.72 -5.16
N LYS A 250 -18.05 7.32 -4.52
CA LYS A 250 -17.47 8.01 -3.37
C LYS A 250 -16.39 8.99 -3.84
N LYS A 251 -16.62 10.30 -3.72
CA LYS A 251 -15.74 11.40 -4.12
C LYS A 251 -14.59 11.64 -3.15
N TRP A 252 -14.70 11.21 -1.90
CA TRP A 252 -13.65 11.41 -0.90
C TRP A 252 -12.41 10.52 -1.09
N ARG A 253 -12.55 9.41 -1.82
CA ARG A 253 -11.50 8.40 -2.05
C ARG A 253 -11.21 8.20 -3.55
N PRO A 254 -9.96 7.87 -3.92
CA PRO A 254 -9.61 7.58 -5.30
C PRO A 254 -10.19 6.23 -5.76
N THR A 255 -10.47 6.15 -7.07
CA THR A 255 -10.69 4.88 -7.76
C THR A 255 -9.37 4.10 -7.90
N TRP A 256 -9.46 2.81 -8.20
CA TRP A 256 -8.28 1.98 -8.48
C TRP A 256 -7.45 2.60 -9.60
N ASP A 257 -8.07 3.01 -10.70
CA ASP A 257 -7.35 3.61 -11.83
C ASP A 257 -6.60 4.89 -11.44
N GLN A 258 -7.20 5.76 -10.61
CA GLN A 258 -6.51 6.93 -10.08
C GLN A 258 -5.29 6.54 -9.24
N VAL A 259 -5.45 5.59 -8.33
CA VAL A 259 -4.35 5.07 -7.50
C VAL A 259 -3.22 4.51 -8.35
N MET A 260 -3.54 3.89 -9.50
CA MET A 260 -2.55 3.21 -10.32
C MET A 260 -1.90 4.07 -11.39
N MET A 261 -2.55 5.17 -11.81
CA MET A 261 -2.08 6.01 -12.92
C MET A 261 -1.57 7.38 -12.48
N GLU A 262 -2.01 7.89 -11.33
CA GLU A 262 -1.64 9.24 -10.87
C GLU A 262 -0.41 9.22 -9.95
N PRO A 263 0.37 10.31 -9.91
CA PRO A 263 1.40 10.50 -8.89
C PRO A 263 0.76 10.54 -7.49
N LEU A 264 1.22 9.67 -6.60
CA LEU A 264 0.72 9.59 -5.23
C LEU A 264 1.46 10.59 -4.32
N PRO A 265 0.76 11.18 -3.32
CA PRO A 265 1.38 12.07 -2.35
C PRO A 265 2.34 11.32 -1.43
N LYS A 266 3.15 12.06 -0.67
CA LYS A 266 3.90 11.48 0.45
C LYS A 266 2.96 11.28 1.64
N ASP A 267 3.15 10.19 2.37
CA ASP A 267 2.45 9.93 3.63
C ASP A 267 2.71 11.02 4.67
N ASP A 268 1.73 11.26 5.55
CA ASP A 268 1.85 12.14 6.72
C ASP A 268 1.91 11.31 8.01
N ASP A 269 3.11 11.16 8.57
CA ASP A 269 3.35 10.40 9.81
C ASP A 269 2.70 11.05 11.05
N HIS A 270 2.20 12.29 10.94
CA HIS A 270 1.57 13.03 12.03
C HIS A 270 0.05 12.98 12.00
N LEU A 271 -0.57 12.39 10.96
CA LEU A 271 -2.02 12.29 10.87
C LEU A 271 -2.55 11.29 11.93
N ARG A 272 -3.27 11.83 12.92
CA ARG A 272 -3.87 11.06 14.02
C ARG A 272 -5.37 11.24 14.04
N THR A 273 -6.06 10.61 13.11
CA THR A 273 -7.53 10.61 13.05
C THR A 273 -8.05 9.42 12.27
N ASP A 274 -9.37 9.24 12.28
CA ASP A 274 -10.04 8.05 11.76
C ASP A 274 -11.21 8.45 10.86
N VAL A 275 -11.36 7.73 9.75
CA VAL A 275 -12.59 7.72 8.94
C VAL A 275 -13.32 6.41 9.19
N TRP A 276 -14.49 6.52 9.80
CA TRP A 276 -15.31 5.37 10.20
C TRP A 276 -16.28 4.99 9.09
N ARG A 277 -16.74 3.75 9.12
CA ARG A 277 -17.76 3.23 8.21
C ARG A 277 -18.79 2.40 8.95
N ASP A 278 -20.01 2.47 8.44
CA ASP A 278 -21.14 1.67 8.84
C ASP A 278 -21.48 0.76 7.66
N ASN A 279 -21.30 -0.54 7.88
CA ASN A 279 -21.52 -1.55 6.86
C ASN A 279 -23.02 -1.79 6.60
N GLU A 280 -23.91 -1.39 7.51
CA GLU A 280 -25.36 -1.53 7.32
C GLU A 280 -25.91 -0.45 6.38
N THR A 281 -25.39 0.77 6.48
CA THR A 281 -25.86 1.92 5.70
C THR A 281 -24.98 2.27 4.50
N ASP A 282 -23.80 1.64 4.37
CA ASP A 282 -22.77 2.00 3.38
C ASP A 282 -22.34 3.48 3.50
N GLU A 283 -22.34 4.01 4.72
CA GLU A 283 -21.92 5.39 5.00
C GLU A 283 -20.53 5.43 5.61
N ASP A 284 -19.70 6.34 5.10
CA ASP A 284 -18.43 6.70 5.69
C ASP A 284 -18.58 8.04 6.41
N TRP A 285 -17.97 8.23 7.58
CA TRP A 285 -17.99 9.52 8.25
C TRP A 285 -16.69 9.86 8.97
N PHE A 286 -16.51 11.16 9.12
CA PHE A 286 -15.47 11.77 9.92
C PHE A 286 -16.10 12.59 11.05
N ASP A 287 -15.69 12.36 12.29
CA ASP A 287 -16.07 13.20 13.45
C ASP A 287 -14.84 13.96 13.94
N GLY A 288 -14.87 15.28 13.80
CA GLY A 288 -13.74 16.12 14.20
C GLY A 288 -13.97 17.61 13.95
N PRO A 289 -12.90 18.41 14.08
CA PRO A 289 -12.89 19.84 13.75
C PRO A 289 -13.46 20.12 12.36
N CYS A 290 -14.37 21.10 12.32
CA CYS A 290 -15.09 21.54 11.14
C CYS A 290 -15.19 23.07 11.12
N ILE A 291 -14.95 23.65 9.95
CA ILE A 291 -15.23 25.06 9.64
C ILE A 291 -16.28 25.04 8.55
N GLU A 292 -17.51 25.43 8.88
CA GLU A 292 -18.62 25.32 7.92
C GLU A 292 -18.46 26.26 6.72
N LYS A 293 -17.85 27.44 6.94
CA LYS A 293 -17.65 28.46 5.91
C LYS A 293 -16.26 29.09 6.02
N GLY A 294 -15.35 28.66 5.16
CA GLY A 294 -14.04 29.27 4.98
C GLY A 294 -13.85 29.70 3.53
N HIS A 295 -13.56 30.98 3.30
CA HIS A 295 -13.24 31.50 1.98
C HIS A 295 -11.79 31.16 1.64
N VAL A 296 -11.58 30.34 0.62
CA VAL A 296 -10.26 29.90 0.16
C VAL A 296 -9.92 30.68 -1.10
N GLN A 297 -8.77 31.37 -1.10
CA GLN A 297 -8.33 32.20 -2.23
C GLN A 297 -6.84 32.00 -2.55
N GLY A 298 -6.44 32.30 -3.78
CA GLY A 298 -5.05 32.24 -4.24
C GLY A 298 -4.63 30.94 -4.94
N PHE A 299 -5.58 30.09 -5.33
CA PHE A 299 -5.32 28.78 -5.96
C PHE A 299 -5.98 28.58 -7.33
N ASP A 300 -6.56 29.62 -7.93
CA ASP A 300 -7.31 29.56 -9.20
C ASP A 300 -6.45 29.13 -10.40
N ALA A 301 -5.17 29.51 -10.38
CA ALA A 301 -4.21 29.08 -11.39
C ALA A 301 -3.48 27.82 -10.90
N GLY A 302 -3.52 26.76 -11.71
CA GLY A 302 -2.66 25.60 -11.50
C GLY A 302 -1.18 25.98 -11.63
N SER A 303 -0.28 25.16 -11.06
CA SER A 303 1.17 25.36 -11.21
C SER A 303 1.77 24.34 -12.16
N ALA A 304 2.51 24.83 -13.17
CA ALA A 304 3.35 23.99 -14.02
C ALA A 304 4.67 23.61 -13.31
N GLU A 305 5.17 24.48 -12.45
CA GLU A 305 6.33 24.21 -11.61
C GLU A 305 5.88 23.41 -10.39
N GLY A 306 6.53 22.28 -10.09
CA GLY A 306 6.19 21.41 -8.94
C GLY A 306 6.50 22.01 -7.57
N ARG A 307 6.25 23.31 -7.37
CA ARG A 307 6.41 24.03 -6.10
C ARG A 307 5.07 24.14 -5.40
N ASP A 308 5.15 24.22 -4.07
CA ASP A 308 4.00 24.55 -3.23
C ASP A 308 3.42 25.91 -3.64
N ARG A 309 2.10 25.98 -3.74
CA ARG A 309 1.38 27.24 -3.92
C ARG A 309 0.87 27.71 -2.57
N CYS A 310 0.99 29.00 -2.30
CA CYS A 310 0.48 29.64 -1.09
C CYS A 310 -0.78 30.43 -1.40
N GLY A 311 -1.73 30.39 -0.47
CA GLY A 311 -2.98 31.12 -0.53
C GLY A 311 -3.42 31.51 0.88
N GLU A 312 -4.67 31.93 0.98
CA GLU A 312 -5.25 32.38 2.24
C GLU A 312 -6.59 31.70 2.49
N LEU A 313 -6.81 31.33 3.75
CA LEU A 313 -8.12 30.95 4.28
C LEU A 313 -8.65 32.11 5.12
N VAL A 314 -9.81 32.63 4.77
CA VAL A 314 -10.51 33.65 5.57
C VAL A 314 -11.74 33.03 6.21
N VAL A 315 -11.81 33.06 7.54
CA VAL A 315 -12.93 32.55 8.34
C VAL A 315 -13.59 33.71 9.08
N GLN A 316 -14.89 33.88 8.91
CA GLN A 316 -15.65 34.92 9.60
C GLN A 316 -16.38 34.33 10.81
N THR A 317 -16.25 34.99 11.96
CA THR A 317 -17.03 34.70 13.17
C THR A 317 -18.47 35.18 13.03
N ALA A 318 -19.35 34.69 13.92
CA ALA A 318 -20.73 35.18 14.01
C ALA A 318 -20.83 36.70 14.26
N ASP A 319 -19.81 37.27 14.92
CA ASP A 319 -19.71 38.71 15.20
C ASP A 319 -19.15 39.53 14.01
N GLY A 320 -18.89 38.87 12.87
CA GLY A 320 -18.38 39.49 11.65
C GLY A 320 -16.87 39.74 11.63
N ILE A 321 -16.13 39.31 12.66
CA ILE A 321 -14.66 39.41 12.69
C ILE A 321 -14.07 38.36 11.77
N ALA A 322 -13.27 38.80 10.80
CA ALA A 322 -12.56 37.95 9.87
C ALA A 322 -11.16 37.57 10.41
N HIS A 323 -10.84 36.29 10.36
CA HIS A 323 -9.53 35.74 10.67
C HIS A 323 -8.92 35.13 9.41
N THR A 324 -7.68 35.53 9.11
CA THR A 324 -6.94 35.05 7.94
C THR A 324 -5.83 34.11 8.37
N PHE A 325 -5.74 32.96 7.72
CA PHE A 325 -4.70 31.96 7.91
C PHE A 325 -3.96 31.73 6.59
N LYS A 326 -2.63 31.58 6.68
CA LYS A 326 -1.83 31.19 5.53
C LYS A 326 -2.00 29.70 5.29
N ILE A 327 -2.27 29.34 4.05
CA ILE A 327 -2.48 27.96 3.62
C ILE A 327 -1.61 27.67 2.41
N ARG A 328 -1.27 26.40 2.20
CA ARG A 328 -0.56 25.95 1.00
C ARG A 328 -1.16 24.68 0.43
N VAL A 329 -0.87 24.44 -0.84
CA VAL A 329 -1.20 23.18 -1.51
C VAL A 329 0.05 22.62 -2.17
N THR A 330 0.23 21.30 -2.05
CA THR A 330 1.37 20.54 -2.58
C THR A 330 1.05 19.86 -3.92
N HIS A 331 -0.17 20.06 -4.44
CA HIS A 331 -0.65 19.50 -5.70
C HIS A 331 -0.85 20.59 -6.78
N ARG A 332 -0.91 20.14 -8.04
CA ARG A 332 -0.82 21.03 -9.22
C ARG A 332 -2.15 21.59 -9.70
N PHE A 333 -3.25 20.86 -9.53
CA PHE A 333 -4.55 21.26 -10.05
C PHE A 333 -5.14 22.44 -9.27
N PRO A 334 -5.86 23.36 -9.94
CA PRO A 334 -6.40 24.55 -9.30
C PRO A 334 -7.50 24.21 -8.29
N ILE A 335 -7.66 25.09 -7.31
CA ILE A 335 -8.81 25.13 -6.41
C ILE A 335 -9.47 26.48 -6.68
N PRO A 336 -10.70 26.51 -7.22
CA PRO A 336 -11.42 27.76 -7.46
C PRO A 336 -11.58 28.56 -6.18
N GLU A 337 -11.43 29.87 -6.25
CA GLU A 337 -11.78 30.77 -5.16
C GLU A 337 -13.27 30.68 -4.86
N ASP A 338 -13.61 30.21 -3.66
CA ASP A 338 -14.98 29.99 -3.22
C ASP A 338 -15.01 29.83 -1.69
N THR A 339 -16.23 29.80 -1.14
CA THR A 339 -16.46 29.38 0.24
C THR A 339 -16.61 27.87 0.30
N TYR A 340 -15.73 27.23 1.05
CA TYR A 340 -15.72 25.79 1.28
C TYR A 340 -16.06 25.46 2.73
N THR A 341 -16.51 24.23 2.93
CA THR A 341 -16.49 23.56 4.23
C THR A 341 -15.15 22.88 4.38
N LEU A 342 -14.53 23.01 5.56
CA LEU A 342 -13.24 22.39 5.86
C LEU A 342 -13.41 21.43 7.03
N ILE A 343 -12.89 20.21 6.86
CA ILE A 343 -12.79 19.22 7.93
C ILE A 343 -11.32 18.84 8.09
N GLY A 344 -10.90 18.53 9.30
CA GLY A 344 -9.51 18.23 9.55
C GLY A 344 -9.22 17.97 11.00
N ASN A 345 -7.95 18.02 11.34
CA ASN A 345 -7.47 17.88 12.70
C ASN A 345 -6.63 19.12 13.02
N THR A 346 -6.95 19.82 14.12
CA THR A 346 -6.23 21.04 14.51
C THR A 346 -4.79 20.80 14.97
N TRP A 347 -4.44 19.54 15.24
CA TRP A 347 -3.08 19.08 15.47
C TRP A 347 -2.37 18.53 14.22
N SER A 348 -3.11 18.29 13.13
CA SER A 348 -2.53 17.98 11.81
C SER A 348 -2.33 19.26 11.01
N TYR A 349 -1.38 19.22 10.09
CA TYR A 349 -1.22 20.27 9.09
C TYR A 349 -2.24 20.14 7.97
N GLN A 350 -2.91 18.99 7.80
CA GLN A 350 -3.74 18.69 6.64
C GLN A 350 -5.23 18.83 6.92
N TRP A 351 -5.91 19.49 5.99
CA TRP A 351 -7.36 19.73 6.02
C TRP A 351 -7.97 19.35 4.68
N ALA A 352 -9.06 18.59 4.72
CA ALA A 352 -9.85 18.32 3.53
C ALA A 352 -10.83 19.48 3.33
N ILE A 353 -10.89 20.01 2.11
CA ILE A 353 -11.84 21.03 1.72
C ILE A 353 -12.91 20.41 0.82
N GLY A 354 -14.13 20.87 0.97
CA GLY A 354 -15.27 20.30 0.27
C GLY A 354 -16.49 21.20 0.29
N ARG A 355 -17.58 20.69 -0.29
CA ARG A 355 -18.88 21.34 -0.31
C ARG A 355 -19.85 20.59 0.58
N ARG A 356 -20.61 21.34 1.36
CA ARG A 356 -21.77 20.83 2.08
C ARG A 356 -22.94 20.73 1.11
N LEU A 357 -23.42 19.51 0.86
CA LEU A 357 -24.60 19.29 0.05
C LEU A 357 -25.88 19.65 0.84
N PRO A 358 -27.03 19.85 0.16
CA PRO A 358 -28.30 20.19 0.83
C PRO A 358 -28.73 19.20 1.91
N ASP A 359 -28.37 17.92 1.75
CA ASP A 359 -28.62 16.83 2.70
C ASP A 359 -27.57 16.72 3.82
N GLN A 360 -26.72 17.75 3.97
CA GLN A 360 -25.65 17.87 4.96
C GLN A 360 -24.43 16.97 4.75
N ARG A 361 -24.37 16.18 3.68
CA ARG A 361 -23.20 15.36 3.36
C ARG A 361 -22.04 16.23 2.86
N PHE A 362 -20.82 15.77 3.10
CA PHE A 362 -19.59 16.44 2.72
C PHE A 362 -19.03 15.81 1.44
N GLU A 363 -19.02 16.58 0.35
CA GLU A 363 -18.38 16.20 -0.90
C GLU A 363 -16.97 16.82 -0.94
N LYS A 364 -15.94 15.96 -0.92
CA LYS A 364 -14.54 16.39 -0.95
C LYS A 364 -14.20 17.01 -2.31
N MET A 365 -13.49 18.14 -2.28
CA MET A 365 -13.01 18.85 -3.47
C MET A 365 -11.49 18.87 -3.59
N SER A 366 -10.78 18.99 -2.46
CA SER A 366 -9.31 18.96 -2.43
C SER A 366 -8.80 18.82 -0.99
N ILE A 367 -7.49 18.98 -0.81
CA ILE A 367 -6.85 19.15 0.49
C ILE A 367 -6.04 20.46 0.50
N ILE A 368 -5.83 21.01 1.69
CA ILE A 368 -4.93 22.13 1.94
C ILE A 368 -4.07 21.83 3.17
N VAL A 369 -2.94 22.51 3.26
CA VAL A 369 -2.01 22.43 4.38
C VAL A 369 -1.96 23.76 5.12
N MET A 370 -2.08 23.74 6.44
CA MET A 370 -2.00 24.90 7.32
C MET A 370 -0.78 24.79 8.24
N ASP A 371 0.29 25.52 7.94
CA ASP A 371 1.48 25.60 8.79
C ASP A 371 1.28 26.63 9.91
N LEU A 372 0.48 26.26 10.91
CA LEU A 372 0.06 27.17 11.97
C LEU A 372 1.08 27.25 13.11
N THR A 373 1.40 28.47 13.53
CA THR A 373 2.04 28.74 14.83
C THR A 373 1.13 28.33 15.99
N TYR A 374 1.70 28.18 17.20
CA TYR A 374 0.93 27.83 18.38
C TYR A 374 -0.25 28.80 18.64
N GLU A 375 -0.03 30.10 18.45
CA GLU A 375 -1.08 31.11 18.61
C GLU A 375 -2.17 31.01 17.54
N GLU A 376 -1.80 30.74 16.29
CA GLU A 376 -2.76 30.55 15.19
C GLU A 376 -3.57 29.27 15.37
N ARG A 377 -2.99 28.20 15.90
CA ARG A 377 -3.72 26.97 16.26
C ARG A 377 -4.80 27.27 17.30
N TRP A 378 -4.46 27.99 18.36
CA TRP A 378 -5.44 28.37 19.38
C TRP A 378 -6.56 29.24 18.80
N LYS A 379 -6.23 30.17 17.89
CA LYS A 379 -7.26 30.95 17.18
C LYS A 379 -8.15 30.05 16.33
N LEU A 380 -7.57 29.12 15.57
CA LEU A 380 -8.32 28.20 14.73
C LEU A 380 -9.23 27.28 15.56
N ASP A 381 -8.74 26.74 16.68
CA ASP A 381 -9.52 25.91 17.60
C ASP A 381 -10.80 26.63 18.07
N ASN A 382 -10.73 27.95 18.33
CA ASN A 382 -11.89 28.75 18.72
C ASN A 382 -12.88 29.02 17.57
N LEU A 383 -12.44 28.87 16.32
CA LEU A 383 -13.27 29.04 15.12
C LEU A 383 -13.84 27.72 14.61
N THR A 384 -13.26 26.59 15.04
CA THR A 384 -13.70 25.25 14.65
C THR A 384 -14.80 24.75 15.57
N GLY A 385 -15.88 24.26 14.97
CA GLY A 385 -16.85 23.40 15.67
C GLY A 385 -16.42 21.94 15.59
N ARG A 386 -16.97 21.08 16.43
CA ARG A 386 -16.91 19.63 16.22
C ARG A 386 -18.17 19.18 15.47
N SER A 387 -18.00 18.45 14.38
CA SER A 387 -19.12 17.98 13.56
C SER A 387 -18.88 16.56 13.06
N ARG A 388 -19.96 15.78 12.98
CA ARG A 388 -19.97 14.48 12.30
C ARG A 388 -20.35 14.70 10.85
N ASN A 389 -19.44 14.37 9.95
CA ASN A 389 -19.55 14.61 8.51
C ASN A 389 -19.67 13.27 7.78
N ILE A 390 -20.84 13.00 7.21
CA ILE A 390 -21.01 11.87 6.28
C ILE A 390 -20.31 12.24 4.97
N LEU A 391 -19.40 11.38 4.52
CA LEU A 391 -18.55 11.61 3.37
C LEU A 391 -19.23 11.04 2.12
N ILE A 392 -19.19 11.82 1.05
CA ILE A 392 -19.48 11.34 -0.30
C ILE A 392 -18.17 11.23 -1.03
#